data_AF-A0A6I6UPH2-F1
#
_entry.id   AF-A0A6I6UPH2-F1
#
_cell.length_a   1.000
_cell.length_b   1.000
_cell.length_c   1.000
_cell.angle_alpha   90.00
_cell.angle_beta   90.00
_cell.angle_gamma   90.00
#
_symmetry.space_group_name_H-M   'P 1'
#
loop_
_entity.id
_entity.type
_entity.pdbx_description
1 polymer ?
#
loop_
_entity_poly.entity_id
_entity_poly.type
_entity_poly.pdbx_seq_one_letter_code
_entity_poly.pdbx_strand_id
1 'polypeptide(L)'
;MPIASDTKEDVSVTDVSAPSVQYKGEETTLNVNTYSTTKKEIEMRITLNDQLIIKENLQVQEGNNEFQFKHVVDQSGLLVYKAEVFSKGDGSPENNTLYHLARSEGAAKVMLVENAGGESTLAPLLNSAGFTVDVYKPEQLPGKLTSYLQYQSILFDNVAATSIPEEKMLLIEKSVKEFGRGFIMFGGSDSFALGDTLRHRSNEYFPSIWM
;
A
#
# COMPACT_ATOMS: atom_id res chain seq x y z
N MET A 1 24.65 -50.78 -6.54
CA MET A 1 23.23 -50.54 -6.24
C MET A 1 23.06 -49.03 -6.09
N PRO A 2 22.17 -48.37 -6.85
CA PRO A 2 21.90 -46.95 -6.63
C PRO A 2 21.07 -46.78 -5.35
N ILE A 3 21.43 -45.79 -4.54
CA ILE A 3 20.73 -45.42 -3.32
C ILE A 3 19.46 -44.70 -3.75
N ALA A 4 18.29 -45.28 -3.48
CA ALA A 4 17.03 -44.57 -3.64
C ALA A 4 17.01 -43.45 -2.58
N SER A 5 16.97 -42.19 -3.04
CA SER A 5 16.77 -41.06 -2.14
C SER A 5 15.38 -41.18 -1.54
N ASP A 6 15.32 -41.46 -0.23
CA ASP A 6 14.08 -41.46 0.56
C ASP A 6 13.65 -40.01 0.82
N THR A 7 13.37 -39.27 -0.26
CA THR A 7 12.80 -37.92 -0.16
C THR A 7 11.35 -38.06 0.25
N LYS A 8 11.10 -37.99 1.56
CA LYS A 8 9.77 -37.91 2.14
C LYS A 8 8.99 -36.77 1.48
N GLU A 9 7.75 -37.02 1.09
CA GLU A 9 6.88 -35.97 0.53
C GLU A 9 6.68 -34.86 1.56
N ASP A 10 6.96 -33.62 1.21
CA ASP A 10 7.01 -32.50 2.15
C ASP A 10 6.57 -31.20 1.47
N VAL A 11 5.90 -30.33 2.23
CA VAL A 11 5.59 -28.97 1.79
C VAL A 11 5.88 -28.00 2.94
N SER A 12 6.82 -27.10 2.70
CA SER A 12 7.26 -26.11 3.69
C SER A 12 6.87 -24.70 3.27
N VAL A 13 6.62 -23.84 4.26
CA VAL A 13 6.54 -22.39 4.04
C VAL A 13 7.93 -21.82 4.21
N THR A 14 8.47 -21.19 3.17
CA THR A 14 9.86 -20.70 3.14
C THR A 14 9.95 -19.19 3.35
N ASP A 15 8.91 -18.43 3.02
CA ASP A 15 8.79 -17.01 3.33
C ASP A 15 7.33 -16.60 3.48
N VAL A 16 7.06 -15.61 4.33
CA VAL A 16 5.82 -14.86 4.34
C VAL A 16 6.13 -13.39 4.55
N SER A 17 5.60 -12.55 3.65
CA SER A 17 5.87 -11.11 3.67
C SER A 17 4.66 -10.28 3.32
N ALA A 18 4.58 -9.09 3.92
CA ALA A 18 3.58 -8.06 3.67
C ALA A 18 4.24 -6.68 3.90
N PRO A 19 3.59 -5.57 3.51
CA PRO A 19 4.05 -4.24 3.89
C PRO A 19 4.15 -4.11 5.43
N SER A 20 5.27 -3.61 5.93
CA SER A 20 5.52 -3.51 7.39
C SER A 20 4.65 -2.46 8.09
N VAL A 21 4.13 -1.49 7.32
CA VAL A 21 3.15 -0.50 7.78
C VAL A 21 1.95 -0.58 6.84
N GLN A 22 0.76 -0.65 7.42
CA GLN A 22 -0.52 -0.77 6.75
C GLN A 22 -1.54 0.14 7.44
N TYR A 23 -2.71 0.33 6.86
CA TYR A 23 -3.76 1.16 7.43
C TYR A 23 -5.07 0.41 7.54
N LYS A 24 -5.84 0.69 8.59
CA LYS A 24 -7.20 0.17 8.69
C LYS A 24 -8.02 0.63 7.48
N GLY A 25 -8.61 -0.32 6.77
CA GLY A 25 -9.38 -0.13 5.53
C GLY A 25 -8.58 -0.35 4.25
N GLU A 26 -7.26 -0.50 4.33
CA GLU A 26 -6.39 -0.74 3.17
C GLU A 26 -6.55 -2.19 2.65
N GLU A 27 -6.60 -2.36 1.32
CA GLU A 27 -6.35 -3.66 0.68
C GLU A 27 -4.85 -3.87 0.58
N THR A 28 -4.32 -4.83 1.34
CA THR A 28 -2.90 -5.20 1.33
C THR A 28 -2.68 -6.55 0.66
N THR A 29 -1.47 -6.78 0.16
CA THR A 29 -1.07 -8.03 -0.48
C THR A 29 -0.06 -8.78 0.38
N LEU A 30 -0.33 -10.05 0.64
CA LEU A 30 0.64 -10.97 1.24
C LEU A 30 1.30 -11.82 0.16
N ASN A 31 2.61 -11.99 0.26
CA ASN A 31 3.36 -12.97 -0.51
C ASN A 31 3.71 -14.15 0.40
N VAL A 32 3.48 -15.36 -0.09
CA VAL A 32 3.85 -16.60 0.60
C VAL A 32 4.66 -17.46 -0.36
N ASN A 33 5.90 -17.75 0.02
CA ASN A 33 6.74 -18.68 -0.71
C ASN A 33 6.69 -20.04 -0.02
N THR A 34 6.62 -21.09 -0.83
CA THR A 34 6.62 -22.47 -0.36
C THR A 34 7.61 -23.29 -1.17
N TYR A 35 8.16 -24.34 -0.56
CA TYR A 35 8.95 -25.35 -1.25
C TYR A 35 8.26 -26.70 -1.10
N SER A 36 8.11 -27.43 -2.21
CA SER A 36 7.61 -28.80 -2.19
C SER A 36 8.55 -29.78 -2.85
N THR A 37 8.68 -30.97 -2.27
CA THR A 37 9.45 -32.06 -2.87
C THR A 37 8.74 -32.76 -4.02
N THR A 38 7.42 -32.56 -4.19
CA THR A 38 6.62 -33.17 -5.26
C THR A 38 5.45 -32.28 -5.68
N LYS A 39 4.87 -32.51 -6.86
CA LYS A 39 3.62 -31.84 -7.25
C LYS A 39 2.44 -32.42 -6.46
N LYS A 40 1.70 -31.57 -5.74
CA LYS A 40 0.53 -32.01 -4.94
C LYS A 40 -0.46 -30.89 -4.64
N GLU A 41 -1.63 -31.28 -4.14
CA GLU A 41 -2.64 -30.36 -3.62
C GLU A 41 -2.38 -30.08 -2.13
N ILE A 42 -2.55 -28.82 -1.74
CA ILE A 42 -2.39 -28.32 -0.39
C ILE A 42 -3.57 -27.44 -0.01
N GLU A 43 -3.85 -27.32 1.28
CA GLU A 43 -4.71 -26.27 1.81
C GLU A 43 -3.82 -25.21 2.47
N MET A 44 -3.85 -23.98 1.97
CA MET A 44 -3.18 -22.84 2.59
C MET A 44 -4.15 -22.10 3.50
N ARG A 45 -3.72 -21.81 4.72
CA ARG A 45 -4.44 -20.97 5.67
C ARG A 45 -3.56 -19.79 6.06
N ILE A 46 -4.13 -18.59 6.02
CA ILE A 46 -3.49 -17.41 6.56
C ILE A 46 -4.40 -16.84 7.63
N THR A 47 -3.82 -16.62 8.80
CA THR A 47 -4.50 -15.96 9.92
C THR A 47 -3.83 -14.62 10.21
N LEU A 48 -4.64 -13.65 10.63
CA LEU A 48 -4.21 -12.36 11.15
C LEU A 48 -4.67 -12.25 12.61
N ASN A 49 -3.74 -12.14 13.55
CA ASN A 49 -4.02 -12.10 14.98
C ASN A 49 -5.00 -13.23 15.40
N ASP A 50 -4.66 -14.45 15.00
CA ASP A 50 -5.42 -15.69 15.24
C ASP A 50 -6.81 -15.77 14.54
N GLN A 51 -7.18 -14.79 13.72
CA GLN A 51 -8.40 -14.84 12.90
C GLN A 51 -8.09 -15.31 11.49
N LEU A 52 -8.82 -16.31 11.00
CA LEU A 52 -8.67 -16.82 9.63
C LEU A 52 -9.13 -15.78 8.61
N ILE A 53 -8.21 -15.29 7.78
CA ILE A 53 -8.49 -14.33 6.72
C ILE A 53 -8.52 -14.98 5.34
N ILE A 54 -7.72 -16.03 5.12
CA ILE A 54 -7.61 -16.73 3.84
C ILE A 54 -7.60 -18.24 4.09
N LYS A 55 -8.35 -18.97 3.26
CA LYS A 55 -8.36 -20.43 3.22
C LYS A 55 -8.59 -20.91 1.79
N GLU A 56 -7.55 -21.44 1.15
CA GLU A 56 -7.61 -21.85 -0.25
C GLU A 56 -6.96 -23.22 -0.49
N ASN A 57 -7.53 -24.00 -1.41
CA ASN A 57 -6.90 -25.21 -1.92
C ASN A 57 -6.07 -24.84 -3.15
N LEU A 58 -4.78 -25.15 -3.13
CA LEU A 58 -3.81 -24.77 -4.14
C LEU A 58 -3.07 -26.00 -4.65
N GLN A 59 -2.57 -25.93 -5.88
CA GLN A 59 -1.67 -26.95 -6.41
C GLN A 59 -0.24 -26.40 -6.42
N VAL A 60 0.65 -27.04 -5.67
CA VAL A 60 2.09 -26.77 -5.72
C VAL A 60 2.74 -27.65 -6.79
N GLN A 61 3.75 -27.12 -7.47
CA GLN A 61 4.70 -27.90 -8.26
C GLN A 61 5.89 -28.31 -7.39
N GLU A 62 6.64 -29.31 -7.84
CA GLU A 62 7.94 -29.63 -7.28
C GLU A 62 8.88 -28.41 -7.38
N GLY A 63 9.59 -28.11 -6.29
CA GLY A 63 10.44 -26.93 -6.16
C GLY A 63 9.75 -25.75 -5.47
N ASN A 64 10.16 -24.53 -5.84
CA ASN A 64 9.65 -23.29 -5.26
C ASN A 64 8.32 -22.87 -5.89
N ASN A 65 7.40 -22.41 -5.06
CA ASN A 65 6.12 -21.86 -5.49
C ASN A 65 5.89 -20.53 -4.76
N GLU A 66 5.35 -19.55 -5.49
CA GLU A 66 5.03 -18.22 -4.97
C GLU A 66 3.52 -17.98 -5.11
N PHE A 67 2.89 -17.52 -4.03
CA PHE A 67 1.47 -17.22 -3.99
C PHE A 67 1.25 -15.80 -3.45
N GLN A 68 0.27 -15.09 -4.02
CA GLN A 68 -0.11 -13.75 -3.59
C GLN A 68 -1.57 -13.73 -3.15
N PHE A 69 -1.84 -13.13 -1.99
CA PHE A 69 -3.18 -13.07 -1.44
C PHE A 69 -3.63 -11.65 -1.08
N LYS A 70 -4.85 -11.37 -1.52
CA LYS A 70 -5.69 -10.21 -1.24
C LYS A 70 -6.29 -10.17 0.16
N HIS A 71 -6.11 -9.14 0.99
CA HIS A 71 -7.09 -8.88 2.07
C HIS A 71 -7.22 -7.42 2.49
N VAL A 72 -8.35 -7.06 3.09
CA VAL A 72 -8.57 -5.76 3.71
C VAL A 72 -8.16 -5.81 5.18
N VAL A 73 -7.38 -4.83 5.62
CA VAL A 73 -6.91 -4.70 7.01
C VAL A 73 -8.03 -4.07 7.85
N ASP A 74 -8.63 -4.81 8.77
CA ASP A 74 -9.75 -4.34 9.60
C ASP A 74 -9.35 -3.99 11.05
N GLN A 75 -8.12 -4.32 11.43
CA GLN A 75 -7.55 -4.10 12.76
C GLN A 75 -6.51 -2.97 12.76
N SER A 76 -6.30 -2.33 13.91
CA SER A 76 -5.21 -1.36 14.14
C SER A 76 -4.27 -1.87 15.23
N GLY A 77 -3.00 -1.48 15.18
CA GLY A 77 -1.97 -1.94 16.11
C GLY A 77 -1.03 -2.98 15.51
N LEU A 78 -0.53 -3.91 16.32
CA LEU A 78 0.34 -4.98 15.84
C LEU A 78 -0.48 -5.97 15.01
N LEU A 79 0.02 -6.29 13.82
CA LEU A 79 -0.52 -7.32 12.93
C LEU A 79 0.43 -8.53 12.97
N VAL A 80 -0.07 -9.67 13.40
CA VAL A 80 0.64 -10.95 13.37
C VAL A 80 0.02 -11.82 12.29
N TYR A 81 0.66 -11.88 11.13
CA TYR A 81 0.30 -12.83 10.09
C TYR A 81 0.94 -14.17 10.38
N LYS A 82 0.18 -15.24 10.20
CA LYS A 82 0.65 -16.62 10.27
C LYS A 82 0.17 -17.34 9.02
N ALA A 83 1.10 -17.81 8.20
CA ALA A 83 0.84 -18.66 7.05
C ALA A 83 1.09 -20.13 7.43
N GLU A 84 0.12 -20.98 7.14
CA GLU A 84 0.14 -22.41 7.43
C GLU A 84 -0.21 -23.20 6.17
N VAL A 85 0.56 -24.25 5.88
CA VAL A 85 0.26 -25.19 4.80
C VAL A 85 -0.13 -26.56 5.36
N PHE A 86 -1.23 -27.10 4.86
CA PHE A 86 -1.70 -28.43 5.21
C PHE A 86 -1.64 -29.33 3.98
N SER A 87 -1.00 -30.48 4.12
CA SER A 87 -0.88 -31.43 3.03
C SER A 87 -1.02 -32.87 3.55
N LYS A 88 -1.58 -33.76 2.72
CA LYS A 88 -1.63 -35.18 3.07
C LYS A 88 -0.25 -35.80 2.89
N GLY A 89 0.13 -36.69 3.81
CA GLY A 89 1.40 -37.41 3.75
C GLY A 89 2.63 -36.55 4.06
N ASP A 90 2.44 -35.40 4.72
CA ASP A 90 3.51 -34.45 4.99
C ASP A 90 4.62 -35.03 5.87
N GLY A 91 5.86 -34.78 5.45
CA GLY A 91 7.05 -35.33 6.05
C GLY A 91 7.45 -34.66 7.35
N SER A 92 7.26 -33.34 7.42
CA SER A 92 7.89 -32.48 8.43
C SER A 92 6.97 -31.32 8.80
N PRO A 93 5.87 -31.54 9.56
CA PRO A 93 4.88 -30.51 9.86
C PRO A 93 5.42 -29.28 10.59
N GLU A 94 6.62 -29.37 11.15
CA GLU A 94 7.35 -28.27 11.82
C GLU A 94 7.79 -27.14 10.89
N ASN A 95 7.91 -27.39 9.57
CA ASN A 95 8.31 -26.38 8.58
C ASN A 95 7.11 -25.78 7.82
N ASN A 96 5.89 -26.16 8.20
CA ASN A 96 4.66 -25.77 7.51
C ASN A 96 4.11 -24.41 7.96
N THR A 97 4.80 -23.71 8.86
CA THR A 97 4.30 -22.48 9.49
C THR A 97 5.38 -21.41 9.54
N LEU A 98 5.04 -20.21 9.07
CA LEU A 98 5.84 -19.01 9.27
C LEU A 98 4.98 -17.82 9.67
N TYR A 99 5.64 -16.82 10.24
CA TYR A 99 5.01 -15.60 10.75
C TYR A 99 5.59 -14.36 10.10
N HIS A 100 4.75 -13.36 9.87
CA HIS A 100 5.15 -12.01 9.49
C HIS A 100 4.54 -10.99 10.44
N LEU A 101 5.34 -10.00 10.87
CA LEU A 101 4.89 -8.92 11.73
C LEU A 101 4.79 -7.62 10.94
N ALA A 102 3.65 -6.96 11.07
CA ALA A 102 3.42 -5.62 10.53
C ALA A 102 2.73 -4.74 11.56
N ARG A 103 2.55 -3.46 11.24
CA ARG A 103 1.78 -2.52 12.06
C ARG A 103 0.69 -1.90 11.21
N SER A 104 -0.53 -1.92 11.72
CA SER A 104 -1.63 -1.13 11.20
C SER A 104 -1.77 0.17 11.97
N GLU A 105 -1.78 1.29 11.26
CA GLU A 105 -2.17 2.58 11.80
C GLU A 105 -3.71 2.76 11.73
N GLY A 106 -4.21 3.94 12.12
CA GLY A 106 -5.63 4.26 11.93
C GLY A 106 -6.02 4.29 10.44
N ALA A 107 -7.20 4.81 10.14
CA ALA A 107 -7.57 5.13 8.76
C ALA A 107 -6.50 6.04 8.14
N ALA A 108 -6.08 5.73 6.91
CA ALA A 108 -5.11 6.55 6.19
C ALA A 108 -5.65 7.98 6.05
N LYS A 109 -4.86 8.95 6.50
CA LYS A 109 -5.17 10.37 6.49
C LYS A 109 -4.69 11.04 5.21
N VAL A 110 -5.61 11.71 4.53
CA VAL A 110 -5.39 12.38 3.25
C VAL A 110 -5.65 13.87 3.39
N MET A 111 -4.72 14.69 2.89
CA MET A 111 -4.96 16.13 2.71
C MET A 111 -5.56 16.33 1.33
N LEU A 112 -6.81 16.81 1.24
CA LEU A 112 -7.42 17.23 -0.01
C LEU A 112 -7.39 18.76 -0.09
N VAL A 113 -6.83 19.32 -1.15
CA VAL A 113 -6.86 20.74 -1.44
C VAL A 113 -7.83 20.99 -2.57
N GLU A 114 -8.83 21.84 -2.33
CA GLU A 114 -9.88 22.15 -3.29
C GLU A 114 -10.19 23.66 -3.29
N ASN A 115 -10.67 24.15 -4.44
CA ASN A 115 -11.12 25.53 -4.58
C ASN A 115 -12.52 25.71 -3.97
N ALA A 116 -12.81 26.89 -3.43
CA ALA A 116 -14.08 27.21 -2.76
C ALA A 116 -15.34 27.16 -3.67
N GLY A 117 -15.20 26.90 -4.98
CA GLY A 117 -16.24 27.02 -5.99
C GLY A 117 -17.01 25.75 -6.33
N GLY A 118 -16.66 24.60 -5.75
CA GLY A 118 -17.40 23.35 -5.93
C GLY A 118 -17.04 22.35 -4.85
N GLU A 119 -18.05 21.83 -4.15
CA GLU A 119 -17.86 20.70 -3.23
C GLU A 119 -17.30 19.52 -4.02
N SER A 120 -16.04 19.16 -3.79
CA SER A 120 -15.45 18.03 -4.48
C SER A 120 -16.20 16.76 -4.13
N THR A 121 -16.55 15.97 -5.13
CA THR A 121 -17.06 14.61 -4.91
C THR A 121 -15.97 13.66 -4.38
N LEU A 122 -14.70 14.08 -4.37
CA LEU A 122 -13.57 13.28 -3.90
C LEU A 122 -13.57 13.12 -2.39
N ALA A 123 -13.86 14.16 -1.61
CA ALA A 123 -13.92 14.04 -0.15
C ALA A 123 -14.92 12.95 0.31
N PRO A 124 -16.20 12.93 -0.09
CA PRO A 124 -17.12 11.88 0.29
C PRO A 124 -16.74 10.50 -0.29
N LEU A 125 -16.18 10.46 -1.50
CA LEU A 125 -15.71 9.20 -2.11
C LEU A 125 -14.55 8.58 -1.32
N LEU A 126 -13.53 9.37 -1.00
CA LEU A 126 -12.38 8.93 -0.20
C LEU A 126 -12.80 8.52 1.21
N ASN A 127 -13.68 9.28 1.85
CA ASN A 127 -14.24 8.87 3.15
C ASN A 127 -14.99 7.54 3.05
N SER A 128 -15.78 7.31 1.99
CA SER A 128 -16.48 6.03 1.76
C SER A 128 -15.53 4.86 1.49
N ALA A 129 -14.34 5.14 0.96
CA ALA A 129 -13.26 4.18 0.74
C ALA A 129 -12.41 3.94 2.01
N GLY A 130 -12.75 4.55 3.15
CA GLY A 130 -12.08 4.32 4.43
C GLY A 130 -10.95 5.29 4.77
N PHE A 131 -10.71 6.33 3.96
CA PHE A 131 -9.74 7.38 4.28
C PHE A 131 -10.31 8.39 5.28
N THR A 132 -9.45 9.00 6.10
CA THR A 132 -9.79 10.23 6.83
C THR A 132 -9.33 11.42 6.00
N VAL A 133 -10.26 12.25 5.53
CA VAL A 133 -9.94 13.37 4.63
C VAL A 133 -10.02 14.71 5.37
N ASP A 134 -8.91 15.45 5.42
CA ASP A 134 -8.90 16.85 5.83
C ASP A 134 -8.88 17.73 4.58
N VAL A 135 -9.92 18.58 4.45
CA VAL A 135 -10.09 19.47 3.30
C VAL A 135 -9.49 20.84 3.59
N TYR A 136 -8.67 21.34 2.69
CA TYR A 136 -8.02 22.65 2.75
C TYR A 136 -8.35 23.49 1.52
N LYS A 137 -8.51 24.79 1.73
CA LYS A 137 -8.37 25.76 0.63
C LYS A 137 -6.89 26.11 0.41
N PRO A 138 -6.48 26.52 -0.79
CA PRO A 138 -5.12 27.00 -1.08
C PRO A 138 -4.56 27.96 -0.02
N GLU A 139 -5.36 28.95 0.38
CA GLU A 139 -5.00 29.97 1.36
C GLU A 139 -4.90 29.45 2.81
N GLN A 140 -5.47 28.29 3.10
CA GLN A 140 -5.47 27.67 4.43
C GLN A 140 -4.32 26.67 4.62
N LEU A 141 -3.49 26.46 3.60
CA LEU A 141 -2.38 25.51 3.68
C LEU A 141 -1.42 25.86 4.83
N PRO A 142 -0.99 24.88 5.63
CA PRO A 142 -0.19 25.12 6.81
C PRO A 142 1.22 25.64 6.49
N GLY A 143 1.81 26.44 7.38
CA GLY A 143 3.15 27.03 7.19
C GLY A 143 4.30 26.18 7.73
N LYS A 144 4.05 24.93 8.10
CA LYS A 144 5.04 24.07 8.75
C LYS A 144 5.07 22.70 8.07
N LEU A 145 6.27 22.21 7.78
CA LEU A 145 6.48 20.88 7.19
C LEU A 145 5.79 19.77 8.01
N THR A 146 5.90 19.84 9.34
CA THR A 146 5.30 18.84 10.24
C THR A 146 3.80 18.67 10.06
N SER A 147 3.11 19.72 9.59
CA SER A 147 1.68 19.65 9.30
C SER A 147 1.38 18.82 8.06
N TYR A 148 2.31 18.66 7.12
CA TYR A 148 2.15 17.81 5.93
C TYR A 148 2.54 16.35 6.22
N LEU A 149 3.49 16.12 7.13
CA LEU A 149 4.00 14.78 7.45
C LEU A 149 2.98 13.87 8.16
N GLN A 150 1.89 14.42 8.68
CA GLN A 150 0.79 13.64 9.27
C GLN A 150 -0.09 12.93 8.23
N TYR A 151 0.03 13.30 6.96
CA TYR A 151 -0.74 12.73 5.86
C TYR A 151 0.08 11.69 5.10
N GLN A 152 -0.59 10.70 4.52
CA GLN A 152 0.05 9.75 3.61
C GLN A 152 0.17 10.36 2.21
N SER A 153 -0.88 11.07 1.79
CA SER A 153 -0.96 11.69 0.48
C SER A 153 -1.57 13.08 0.54
N ILE A 154 -1.11 13.93 -0.36
CA ILE A 154 -1.63 15.28 -0.61
C ILE A 154 -2.27 15.27 -2.00
N LEU A 155 -3.56 15.59 -2.07
CA LEU A 155 -4.37 15.53 -3.27
C LEU A 155 -4.82 16.94 -3.61
N PHE A 156 -4.61 17.38 -4.85
CA PHE A 156 -5.14 18.64 -5.35
C PHE A 156 -6.28 18.35 -6.33
N ASP A 157 -7.44 18.96 -6.11
CA ASP A 157 -8.59 18.84 -7.01
C ASP A 157 -8.88 20.16 -7.73
N ASN A 158 -8.54 20.21 -9.01
CA ASN A 158 -8.69 21.38 -9.87
C ASN A 158 -8.11 22.69 -9.27
N VAL A 159 -6.99 22.58 -8.53
CA VAL A 159 -6.32 23.73 -7.90
C VAL A 159 -5.29 24.34 -8.84
N ALA A 160 -5.40 25.63 -9.13
CA ALA A 160 -4.40 26.32 -9.94
C ALA A 160 -3.09 26.47 -9.17
N ALA A 161 -1.93 26.14 -9.77
CA ALA A 161 -0.64 26.29 -9.11
C ALA A 161 -0.36 27.73 -8.63
N THR A 162 -0.89 28.73 -9.35
CA THR A 162 -0.80 30.15 -9.00
C THR A 162 -1.57 30.54 -7.74
N SER A 163 -2.52 29.71 -7.29
CA SER A 163 -3.26 29.94 -6.05
C SER A 163 -2.48 29.54 -4.80
N ILE A 164 -1.36 28.81 -4.97
CA ILE A 164 -0.56 28.29 -3.87
C ILE A 164 0.69 29.17 -3.71
N PRO A 165 0.95 29.73 -2.51
CA PRO A 165 2.18 30.45 -2.25
C PRO A 165 3.41 29.56 -2.43
N GLU A 166 4.49 30.12 -3.00
CA GLU A 166 5.75 29.39 -3.28
C GLU A 166 6.31 28.67 -2.04
N GLU A 167 6.27 29.32 -0.88
CA GLU A 167 6.71 28.73 0.39
C GLU A 167 5.94 27.43 0.73
N LYS A 168 4.65 27.35 0.39
CA LYS A 168 3.81 26.16 0.63
C LYS A 168 4.15 25.06 -0.37
N MET A 169 4.37 25.42 -1.64
CA MET A 169 4.82 24.48 -2.67
C MET A 169 6.13 23.81 -2.28
N LEU A 170 7.10 24.58 -1.76
CA LEU A 170 8.38 24.04 -1.27
C LEU A 170 8.19 23.07 -0.09
N LEU A 171 7.25 23.35 0.82
CA LEU A 171 6.95 22.43 1.93
C LEU A 171 6.32 21.12 1.42
N ILE A 172 5.42 21.19 0.43
CA ILE A 172 4.80 20.02 -0.19
C ILE A 172 5.86 19.21 -0.92
N GLU A 173 6.67 19.83 -1.78
CA GLU A 173 7.79 19.18 -2.47
C GLU A 173 8.73 18.47 -1.50
N LYS A 174 9.12 19.15 -0.42
CA LYS A 174 9.96 18.58 0.63
C LYS A 174 9.31 17.36 1.27
N SER A 175 8.01 17.43 1.57
CA SER A 175 7.27 16.30 2.13
C SER A 175 7.26 15.08 1.20
N VAL A 176 7.11 15.28 -0.11
CA VAL A 176 7.15 14.20 -1.10
C VAL A 176 8.54 13.60 -1.21
N LYS A 177 9.54 14.43 -1.50
CA LYS A 177 10.89 13.98 -1.85
C LYS A 177 11.67 13.42 -0.67
N GLU A 178 11.59 14.07 0.49
CA GLU A 178 12.41 13.69 1.65
C GLU A 178 11.67 12.72 2.58
N PHE A 179 10.34 12.69 2.58
CA PHE A 179 9.54 11.92 3.54
C PHE A 179 8.54 10.96 2.89
N GLY A 180 8.61 10.78 1.57
CA GLY A 180 7.84 9.79 0.83
C GLY A 180 6.33 10.00 0.89
N ARG A 181 5.85 11.23 1.09
CA ARG A 181 4.42 11.53 1.00
C ARG A 181 3.96 11.39 -0.46
N GLY A 182 2.82 10.76 -0.68
CA GLY A 182 2.19 10.73 -2.00
C GLY A 182 1.72 12.13 -2.40
N PHE A 183 1.78 12.44 -3.70
CA PHE A 183 1.19 13.65 -4.24
C PHE A 183 0.45 13.31 -5.53
N ILE A 184 -0.81 13.72 -5.61
CA ILE A 184 -1.67 13.51 -6.78
C ILE A 184 -2.39 14.83 -7.07
N MET A 185 -2.48 15.18 -8.34
CA MET A 185 -3.26 16.33 -8.78
C MET A 185 -4.27 15.89 -9.83
N PHE A 186 -5.55 16.04 -9.52
CA PHE A 186 -6.65 15.83 -10.45
C PHE A 186 -6.84 17.11 -11.25
N GLY A 187 -6.48 17.07 -12.53
CA GLY A 187 -6.56 18.22 -13.42
C GLY A 187 -7.95 18.46 -13.97
N GLY A 188 -8.39 19.72 -13.96
CA GLY A 188 -9.56 20.24 -14.70
C GLY A 188 -9.19 21.43 -15.59
N SER A 189 -10.19 22.15 -16.11
CA SER A 189 -10.00 23.32 -16.99
C SER A 189 -9.14 24.43 -16.38
N ASP A 190 -9.11 24.55 -15.04
CA ASP A 190 -8.31 25.57 -14.34
C ASP A 190 -6.88 25.09 -14.02
N SER A 191 -6.63 23.77 -14.10
CA SER A 191 -5.31 23.18 -13.88
C SER A 191 -4.36 23.30 -15.09
N PHE A 192 -4.92 23.51 -16.29
CA PHE A 192 -4.17 23.55 -17.56
C PHE A 192 -4.31 24.86 -18.35
N ALA A 193 -4.96 25.89 -17.81
CA ALA A 193 -5.28 27.14 -18.53
C ALA A 193 -4.07 28.03 -18.90
N LEU A 194 -2.83 27.53 -18.88
CA LEU A 194 -1.63 28.25 -19.30
C LEU A 194 -0.74 27.41 -20.24
N GLY A 195 -1.36 26.87 -21.30
CA GLY A 195 -0.68 26.10 -22.34
C GLY A 195 0.33 26.88 -23.21
N ASP A 196 0.34 28.22 -23.21
CA ASP A 196 1.16 28.99 -24.17
C ASP A 196 2.16 30.00 -23.58
N THR A 197 2.16 30.27 -22.26
CA THR A 197 3.12 31.24 -21.66
C THR A 197 4.19 30.57 -20.78
N LEU A 198 4.07 29.27 -20.48
CA LEU A 198 5.02 28.56 -19.62
C LEU A 198 6.21 27.93 -20.36
N ARG A 199 6.23 27.91 -21.71
CA ARG A 199 7.35 27.28 -22.45
C ARG A 199 8.70 27.98 -22.26
N HIS A 200 8.74 29.20 -21.72
CA HIS A 200 9.98 29.95 -21.51
C HIS A 200 10.43 30.10 -20.04
N ARG A 201 9.65 29.63 -19.04
CA ARG A 201 10.06 29.68 -17.62
C ARG A 201 9.79 28.38 -16.84
N SER A 202 9.34 27.32 -17.51
CA SER A 202 9.08 26.02 -16.88
C SER A 202 10.33 25.16 -16.64
N ASN A 203 11.49 25.51 -17.21
CA ASN A 203 12.65 24.61 -17.22
C ASN A 203 13.61 24.77 -16.02
N GLU A 204 13.32 25.65 -15.06
CA GLU A 204 14.27 25.96 -13.98
C GLU A 204 13.79 25.64 -12.55
N TYR A 205 12.49 25.36 -12.33
CA TYR A 205 11.96 25.10 -10.97
C TYR A 205 11.02 23.89 -10.83
N PHE A 206 10.64 23.22 -11.93
CA PHE A 206 9.53 22.25 -11.92
C PHE A 206 9.78 20.84 -12.54
N PRO A 207 10.95 20.16 -12.44
CA PRO A 207 11.13 18.89 -13.17
C PRO A 207 10.99 17.59 -12.36
N SER A 208 10.82 17.58 -11.04
CA SER A 208 11.10 16.34 -10.26
C SER A 208 9.95 15.73 -9.47
N ILE A 209 8.72 16.21 -9.67
CA ILE A 209 7.50 15.60 -9.09
C ILE A 209 6.46 15.27 -10.18
N TRP A 210 6.78 15.55 -11.44
CA TRP A 210 5.89 15.40 -12.60
C TRP A 210 6.38 14.40 -13.65
N MET A 211 7.49 13.68 -13.37
CA MET A 211 7.99 12.58 -14.19
C MET A 211 7.84 11.26 -13.44
#